data_AF-A0A7Y3BB77-F1
#
_entry.id   AF-A0A7Y3BB77-F1
#
_cell.length_a   1.000
_cell.length_b   1.000
_cell.length_c   1.000
_cell.angle_alpha   90.00
_cell.angle_beta   90.00
_cell.angle_gamma   90.00
#
_symmetry.space_group_name_H-M   'P 1'
#
loop_
_entity.id
_entity.type
_entity.pdbx_description
1 polymer ?
#
loop_
_entity_poly.entity_id
_entity_poly.type
_entity_poly.pdbx_seq_one_letter_code
_entity_poly.pdbx_strand_id
1 'polypeptide(L)'
;MEKLIKYGGMALILGGISFTITNVAISPFVDFEVPFSEMLTSSPFFYRMIFAALTVAFLLFGSIGLYLYHSQIERAKMFMQVTFIIAFFGSAFLLANEWHQIFVLPEIAKISPEAIDKLGSSDNIGRDVIGAMIAFAMFSIGWILFTISVLIARKLNRLGPVLVIA
;
A
#
# COMPACT_ATOMS: atom_id res chain seq x y z
N MET A 1 9.54 2.39 -23.18
CA MET A 1 9.57 3.14 -21.90
C MET A 1 8.30 3.96 -21.70
N GLU A 2 7.90 4.78 -22.67
CA GLU A 2 6.69 5.63 -22.61
C GLU A 2 5.38 4.88 -22.29
N LYS A 3 5.16 3.72 -22.94
CA LYS A 3 3.99 2.86 -22.65
C LYS A 3 3.93 2.40 -21.18
N LEU A 4 5.09 2.08 -20.58
CA LEU A 4 5.17 1.61 -19.19
C LEU A 4 4.87 2.74 -18.21
N ILE A 5 5.33 3.96 -18.50
CA ILE A 5 4.99 5.17 -17.73
C ILE A 5 3.48 5.42 -17.78
N LYS A 6 2.88 5.34 -18.98
CA LYS A 6 1.42 5.50 -19.15
C LYS A 6 0.63 4.48 -18.32
N TYR A 7 0.98 3.20 -18.41
CA TYR A 7 0.31 2.15 -17.64
C TYR A 7 0.56 2.27 -16.13
N GLY A 8 1.75 2.71 -15.70
CA GLY A 8 2.00 3.02 -14.30
C GLY A 8 1.15 4.18 -13.78
N GLY A 9 0.96 5.23 -14.59
CA GLY A 9 0.02 6.31 -14.27
C GLY A 9 -1.44 5.83 -14.17
N MET A 10 -1.87 4.95 -15.07
CA MET A 10 -3.20 4.32 -15.00
C MET A 10 -3.35 3.45 -13.75
N ALA A 11 -2.32 2.68 -13.39
CA ALA A 11 -2.31 1.89 -12.16
C ALA A 11 -2.49 2.80 -10.93
N LEU A 12 -1.76 3.91 -10.82
CA LEU A 12 -1.96 4.86 -9.70
C LEU A 12 -3.40 5.38 -9.60
N ILE A 13 -4.04 5.69 -10.73
CA ILE A 13 -5.44 6.12 -10.76
C ILE A 13 -6.36 5.02 -10.25
N LEU A 14 -6.20 3.79 -10.75
CA LEU A 14 -6.98 2.63 -10.31
C LEU A 14 -6.74 2.29 -8.83
N GLY A 15 -5.51 2.49 -8.34
CA GLY A 15 -5.17 2.37 -6.93
C GLY A 15 -5.93 3.39 -6.08
N GLY A 16 -5.95 4.66 -6.50
CA GLY A 16 -6.74 5.70 -5.83
C GLY A 16 -8.24 5.42 -5.82
N ILE A 17 -8.80 4.95 -6.95
CA ILE A 17 -10.21 4.55 -7.05
C ILE A 17 -10.51 3.39 -6.10
N SER A 18 -9.67 2.35 -6.11
CA SER A 18 -9.83 1.18 -5.24
C SER A 18 -9.77 1.59 -3.76
N PHE A 19 -8.84 2.48 -3.39
CA PHE A 19 -8.73 3.02 -2.04
C PHE A 19 -9.99 3.78 -1.61
N THR A 20 -10.56 4.59 -2.51
CA THR A 20 -11.83 5.29 -2.25
C THR A 20 -12.97 4.31 -2.06
N ILE A 21 -13.08 3.28 -2.90
CA ILE A 21 -14.11 2.23 -2.75
C ILE A 21 -13.95 1.52 -1.41
N THR A 22 -12.74 1.07 -1.08
CA THR A 22 -12.41 0.43 0.20
C THR A 22 -12.89 1.25 1.40
N ASN A 23 -12.59 2.55 1.43
CA ASN A 23 -12.82 3.38 2.61
C ASN A 23 -14.19 4.07 2.67
N VAL A 24 -14.74 4.46 1.52
CA VAL A 24 -15.99 5.23 1.46
C VAL A 24 -17.18 4.30 1.20
N ALA A 25 -17.03 3.33 0.31
CA ALA A 25 -18.15 2.48 -0.12
C ALA A 25 -18.26 1.18 0.69
N ILE A 26 -17.16 0.64 1.21
CA ILE A 26 -17.18 -0.68 1.87
C ILE A 26 -17.00 -0.58 3.39
N SER A 27 -16.03 0.19 3.88
CA SER A 27 -15.77 0.32 5.34
C SER A 27 -17.01 0.56 6.20
N PRO A 28 -17.99 1.40 5.81
CA PRO A 28 -19.16 1.66 6.66
C PRO A 28 -20.03 0.43 6.93
N PHE A 29 -19.88 -0.63 6.13
CA PHE A 29 -20.62 -1.88 6.25
C PHE A 29 -19.83 -2.99 6.95
N VAL A 30 -18.57 -2.73 7.32
CA VAL A 30 -17.76 -3.67 8.10
C VAL A 30 -18.02 -3.40 9.58
N ASP A 31 -18.50 -4.42 10.27
CA ASP A 31 -18.64 -4.37 11.72
C ASP A 31 -17.28 -4.65 12.36
N PHE A 32 -16.73 -3.64 13.04
CA PHE A 32 -15.45 -3.73 13.73
C PHE A 32 -15.59 -4.10 15.21
N GLU A 33 -16.83 -4.21 15.72
CA GLU A 33 -17.12 -4.50 17.13
C GLU A 33 -17.34 -5.99 17.39
N VAL A 34 -17.61 -6.78 16.34
CA VAL A 34 -17.70 -8.25 16.42
C VAL A 34 -16.33 -8.90 16.64
N PRO A 35 -16.30 -10.15 17.17
CA PRO A 35 -15.07 -10.93 17.28
C PRO A 35 -14.32 -11.02 15.94
N PHE A 36 -12.99 -11.06 16.00
CA PHE A 36 -12.15 -11.00 14.81
C PHE A 36 -12.40 -12.17 13.85
N SER A 37 -12.68 -13.36 14.38
CA SER A 37 -13.05 -14.55 13.61
C SER A 37 -14.35 -14.35 12.80
N GLU A 38 -15.35 -13.70 13.40
CA GLU A 38 -16.61 -13.36 12.75
C GLU A 38 -16.39 -12.29 11.67
N MET A 39 -15.60 -11.26 11.97
CA MET A 39 -15.23 -10.23 11.00
C MET A 39 -14.57 -10.82 9.76
N LEU A 40 -13.56 -11.70 9.94
CA LEU A 40 -12.81 -12.35 8.86
C LEU A 40 -13.68 -13.21 7.94
N THR A 41 -14.78 -13.76 8.44
CA THR A 41 -15.69 -14.61 7.67
C THR A 41 -16.86 -13.84 7.06
N SER A 42 -16.99 -12.55 7.35
CA SER A 42 -18.05 -11.69 6.84
C SER A 42 -17.82 -11.27 5.38
N SER A 43 -18.92 -11.15 4.61
CA SER A 43 -18.85 -10.69 3.22
C SER A 43 -18.35 -9.24 3.08
N PRO A 44 -18.78 -8.26 3.90
CA PRO A 44 -18.27 -6.89 3.80
C PRO A 44 -16.76 -6.81 3.99
N PHE A 45 -16.21 -7.55 4.96
CA PHE A 45 -14.78 -7.59 5.21
C PHE A 45 -14.04 -8.24 4.02
N PHE A 46 -14.54 -9.34 3.47
CA PHE A 46 -13.95 -9.97 2.30
C PHE A 46 -13.80 -8.99 1.11
N TYR A 47 -14.86 -8.25 0.77
CA TYR A 47 -14.78 -7.25 -0.29
C TYR A 47 -13.85 -6.10 0.06
N ARG A 48 -13.86 -5.63 1.32
CA ARG A 48 -12.94 -4.59 1.79
C ARG A 48 -11.48 -4.99 1.52
N MET A 49 -11.13 -6.23 1.86
CA MET A 49 -9.79 -6.76 1.70
C MET A 49 -9.41 -6.97 0.24
N ILE A 50 -10.33 -7.41 -0.63
CA ILE A 50 -10.07 -7.45 -2.08
C ILE A 50 -9.68 -6.08 -2.62
N PHE A 51 -10.46 -5.04 -2.32
CA PHE A 51 -10.16 -3.69 -2.83
C PHE A 51 -8.92 -3.09 -2.17
N ALA A 52 -8.63 -3.43 -0.92
CA ALA A 52 -7.36 -3.08 -0.27
C ALA A 52 -6.16 -3.74 -0.97
N ALA A 53 -6.22 -5.03 -1.26
CA ALA A 53 -5.19 -5.74 -2.03
C ALA A 53 -5.00 -5.14 -3.43
N LEU A 54 -6.11 -4.84 -4.14
CA LEU A 54 -6.07 -4.17 -5.44
C LEU A 54 -5.41 -2.79 -5.36
N THR A 55 -5.75 -2.01 -4.34
CA THR A 55 -5.12 -0.70 -4.07
C THR A 55 -3.61 -0.86 -3.99
N VAL A 56 -3.13 -1.78 -3.14
CA VAL A 56 -1.70 -1.97 -2.90
C VAL A 56 -1.00 -2.53 -4.13
N ALA A 57 -1.62 -3.47 -4.86
CA ALA A 57 -1.08 -3.99 -6.11
C ALA A 57 -0.94 -2.89 -7.17
N PHE A 58 -1.96 -2.06 -7.35
CA PHE A 58 -1.92 -0.95 -8.28
C PHE A 58 -0.90 0.12 -7.89
N LEU A 59 -0.76 0.41 -6.60
CA LEU A 59 0.29 1.29 -6.08
C LEU A 59 1.69 0.70 -6.34
N LEU A 60 1.89 -0.60 -6.08
CA LEU A 60 3.14 -1.31 -6.34
C LEU A 60 3.56 -1.16 -7.81
N PHE A 61 2.68 -1.46 -8.77
CA PHE A 61 2.99 -1.31 -10.19
C PHE A 61 3.08 0.15 -10.62
N GLY A 62 2.24 1.02 -10.07
CA GLY A 62 2.24 2.46 -10.33
C GLY A 62 3.54 3.15 -9.91
N SER A 63 4.16 2.68 -8.82
CA SER A 63 5.43 3.19 -8.33
C SER A 63 6.56 3.05 -9.36
N ILE A 64 6.55 1.96 -10.16
CA ILE A 64 7.53 1.73 -11.24
C ILE A 64 7.40 2.81 -12.31
N GLY A 65 6.18 3.09 -12.76
CA GLY A 65 5.95 4.13 -13.77
C GLY A 65 6.33 5.52 -13.26
N LEU A 66 6.01 5.82 -11.99
CA LEU A 66 6.34 7.09 -11.36
C LEU A 66 7.85 7.30 -11.23
N TYR A 67 8.57 6.25 -10.84
CA TYR A 67 10.03 6.24 -10.76
C TYR A 67 10.65 6.45 -12.15
N LEU A 68 10.22 5.69 -13.16
CA LEU A 68 10.76 5.82 -14.51
C LEU A 68 10.57 7.22 -15.10
N TYR A 69 9.42 7.85 -14.88
CA TYR A 69 9.15 9.21 -15.34
C TYR A 69 10.08 10.25 -14.68
N HIS A 70 10.27 10.18 -13.36
CA HIS A 70 11.06 11.19 -12.64
C HIS A 70 12.57 10.88 -12.56
N SER A 71 13.00 9.65 -12.83
CA SER A 71 14.41 9.23 -12.83
C SER A 71 15.28 9.92 -13.89
N GLN A 72 14.65 10.64 -14.83
CA GLN A 72 15.31 11.47 -15.83
C GLN A 72 15.93 12.75 -15.24
N ILE A 73 15.62 13.09 -13.98
CA ILE A 73 16.12 14.28 -13.29
C ILE A 73 17.35 13.91 -12.45
N GLU A 74 18.56 14.28 -12.90
CA GLU A 74 19.83 13.84 -12.29
C GLU A 74 20.02 14.27 -10.83
N ARG A 75 19.64 15.50 -10.47
CA ARG A 75 19.93 16.09 -9.14
C ARG A 75 19.26 15.40 -7.96
N ALA A 76 18.24 14.55 -8.18
CA ALA A 76 17.51 13.86 -7.11
C ALA A 76 17.59 12.32 -7.21
N LYS A 77 18.46 11.78 -8.07
CA LYS A 77 18.42 10.38 -8.50
C LYS A 77 18.63 9.37 -7.36
N MET A 78 19.63 9.57 -6.50
CA MET A 78 19.94 8.63 -5.41
C MET A 78 18.82 8.60 -4.34
N PHE A 79 18.37 9.77 -3.88
CA PHE A 79 17.28 9.84 -2.90
C PHE A 79 15.98 9.24 -3.46
N MET A 80 15.66 9.52 -4.74
CA MET A 80 14.51 8.92 -5.41
C MET A 80 14.61 7.40 -5.53
N GLN A 81 15.80 6.88 -5.85
CA GLN A 81 16.04 5.43 -5.92
C GLN A 81 15.81 4.74 -4.58
N VAL A 82 16.40 5.27 -3.50
CA VAL A 82 16.24 4.69 -2.15
C VAL A 82 14.78 4.73 -1.72
N THR A 83 14.11 5.88 -1.89
CA THR A 83 12.70 6.02 -1.49
C THR A 83 11.75 5.17 -2.35
N PHE A 84 12.02 5.02 -3.65
CA PHE A 84 11.32 4.08 -4.52
C PHE A 84 11.47 2.63 -4.03
N ILE A 85 12.68 2.18 -3.72
CA ILE A 85 12.94 0.82 -3.22
C ILE A 85 12.14 0.56 -1.95
N ILE A 86 12.16 1.50 -0.99
CA ILE A 86 11.39 1.37 0.25
C ILE A 86 9.88 1.30 -0.04
N ALA A 87 9.34 2.18 -0.90
CA ALA A 87 7.93 2.16 -1.28
C ALA A 87 7.52 0.87 -2.01
N PHE A 88 8.38 0.37 -2.89
CA PHE A 88 8.15 -0.85 -3.64
C PHE A 88 8.09 -2.07 -2.71
N PHE A 89 9.10 -2.26 -1.86
CA PHE A 89 9.10 -3.37 -0.90
C PHE A 89 8.01 -3.23 0.17
N GLY A 90 7.74 -2.02 0.66
CA GLY A 90 6.63 -1.78 1.56
C GLY A 90 5.28 -2.17 0.94
N SER A 91 5.07 -1.86 -0.33
CA SER A 91 3.87 -2.28 -1.07
C SER A 91 3.82 -3.80 -1.29
N ALA A 92 4.95 -4.44 -1.57
CA ALA A 92 5.00 -5.89 -1.69
C ALA A 92 4.67 -6.59 -0.36
N PHE A 93 5.19 -6.11 0.76
CA PHE A 93 4.89 -6.64 2.09
C PHE A 93 3.44 -6.43 2.48
N LEU A 94 2.90 -5.23 2.24
CA LEU A 94 1.50 -4.97 2.51
C LEU A 94 0.60 -5.84 1.64
N LEU A 95 0.92 -6.02 0.34
CA LEU A 95 0.16 -6.91 -0.53
C LEU A 95 0.17 -8.36 -0.04
N ALA A 96 1.31 -8.85 0.45
CA ALA A 96 1.40 -10.18 1.03
C ALA A 96 0.53 -10.30 2.30
N ASN A 97 0.50 -9.27 3.15
CA ASN A 97 -0.40 -9.21 4.30
C ASN A 97 -1.87 -9.23 3.86
N GLU A 98 -2.27 -8.41 2.89
CA GLU A 98 -3.65 -8.42 2.37
C GLU A 98 -4.03 -9.79 1.81
N TRP A 99 -3.12 -10.42 1.05
CA TRP A 99 -3.33 -11.76 0.51
C TRP A 99 -3.57 -12.81 1.60
N HIS A 100 -2.78 -12.75 2.68
CA HIS A 100 -2.93 -13.61 3.84
C HIS A 100 -4.31 -13.42 4.51
N GLN A 101 -4.76 -12.18 4.67
CA GLN A 101 -6.06 -11.88 5.29
C GLN A 101 -7.26 -12.27 4.41
N ILE A 102 -7.11 -12.30 3.07
CA ILE A 102 -8.19 -12.72 2.16
C ILE A 102 -8.32 -14.24 2.11
N PHE A 103 -7.21 -14.96 2.00
CA PHE A 103 -7.23 -16.38 1.60
C PHE A 103 -6.87 -17.36 2.70
N VAL A 104 -6.13 -16.91 3.73
CA VAL A 104 -5.59 -17.82 4.75
C VAL A 104 -6.34 -17.67 6.07
N LEU A 105 -6.41 -16.46 6.62
CA LEU A 105 -7.06 -16.24 7.92
C LEU A 105 -8.54 -16.65 7.97
N PRO A 106 -9.38 -16.40 6.93
CA PRO A 106 -10.78 -16.81 6.97
C PRO A 106 -10.96 -18.33 7.02
N GLU A 107 -10.09 -19.10 6.39
CA GLU A 107 -10.15 -20.57 6.44
C GLU A 107 -9.74 -21.09 7.82
N ILE A 108 -8.74 -20.47 8.46
CA ILE A 108 -8.35 -20.79 9.83
C ILE A 108 -9.49 -20.40 10.80
N ALA A 109 -10.13 -19.25 10.61
CA ALA A 109 -11.24 -18.78 11.43
C ALA A 109 -12.45 -19.72 11.38
N LYS A 110 -12.73 -20.35 10.24
CA LYS A 110 -13.79 -21.38 10.12
C LYS A 110 -13.47 -22.66 10.88
N ILE A 111 -12.19 -23.04 10.99
CA ILE A 111 -11.75 -24.27 11.64
C ILE A 111 -11.58 -24.07 13.15
N SER A 112 -11.02 -22.93 13.56
CA SER A 112 -10.69 -22.62 14.96
C SER A 112 -10.89 -21.13 15.25
N PRO A 113 -12.15 -20.68 15.41
CA PRO A 113 -12.45 -19.27 15.67
C PRO A 113 -11.81 -18.77 16.97
N GLU A 114 -11.82 -19.58 18.03
CA GLU A 114 -11.22 -19.22 19.33
C GLU A 114 -9.72 -18.91 19.24
N ALA A 115 -8.97 -19.60 18.37
CA ALA A 115 -7.54 -19.36 18.21
C ALA A 115 -7.28 -18.00 17.53
N ILE A 116 -8.09 -17.66 16.53
CA ILE A 116 -8.04 -16.37 15.84
C ILE A 116 -8.47 -15.23 16.76
N ASP A 117 -9.53 -15.41 17.54
CA ASP A 117 -9.98 -14.38 18.49
C ASP A 117 -8.95 -14.11 19.58
N LYS A 118 -8.24 -15.15 20.05
CA LYS A 118 -7.10 -14.98 20.97
C LYS A 118 -5.94 -14.21 20.33
N LEU A 119 -5.68 -14.37 19.03
CA LEU A 119 -4.67 -13.58 18.32
C LEU A 119 -5.08 -12.10 18.22
N GLY A 120 -6.37 -11.81 18.05
CA GLY A 120 -6.91 -10.45 18.01
C GLY A 120 -7.02 -9.78 19.38
N SER A 121 -7.13 -10.56 20.46
CA SER A 121 -7.44 -10.06 21.80
C SER A 121 -6.28 -10.14 22.80
N SER A 122 -5.14 -10.75 22.45
CA SER A 122 -4.07 -10.98 23.43
C SER A 122 -3.31 -9.70 23.78
N ASP A 123 -3.12 -9.45 25.08
CA ASP A 123 -2.28 -8.37 25.62
C ASP A 123 -0.81 -8.42 25.12
N ASN A 124 -0.36 -9.57 24.63
CA ASN A 124 0.96 -9.75 24.03
C ASN A 124 0.90 -9.59 22.51
N ILE A 125 1.82 -8.79 21.96
CA ILE A 125 1.93 -8.61 20.51
C ILE A 125 2.41 -9.92 19.86
N GLY A 126 1.50 -10.64 19.21
CA GLY A 126 1.79 -11.85 18.45
C GLY A 126 2.67 -11.57 17.23
N ARG A 127 3.38 -12.61 16.73
CA ARG A 127 4.27 -12.47 15.56
C ARG A 127 3.53 -12.01 14.30
N ASP A 128 2.27 -12.40 14.15
CA ASP A 128 1.40 -11.96 13.04
C ASP A 128 1.19 -10.44 13.07
N VAL A 129 0.83 -9.89 14.24
CA VAL A 129 0.67 -8.45 14.46
C VAL A 129 1.98 -7.71 14.19
N ILE A 130 3.13 -8.22 14.67
CA ILE A 130 4.44 -7.63 14.39
C ILE A 130 4.71 -7.58 12.87
N GLY A 131 4.44 -8.69 12.16
CA GLY A 131 4.59 -8.75 10.71
C GLY A 131 3.72 -7.72 9.98
N ALA A 132 2.44 -7.62 10.37
CA ALA A 132 1.53 -6.62 9.83
C ALA A 132 2.03 -5.19 10.12
N MET A 133 2.44 -4.89 11.36
CA MET A 133 2.98 -3.57 11.73
C MET A 133 4.20 -3.19 10.88
N ILE A 134 5.13 -4.13 10.64
CA ILE A 134 6.29 -3.90 9.78
C ILE A 134 5.84 -3.59 8.35
N ALA A 135 4.90 -4.37 7.80
CA ALA A 135 4.36 -4.14 6.46
C ALA A 135 3.70 -2.76 6.33
N PHE A 136 2.82 -2.39 7.27
CA PHE A 136 2.16 -1.08 7.30
C PHE A 136 3.16 0.08 7.47
N ALA A 137 4.15 -0.07 8.36
CA ALA A 137 5.16 0.95 8.60
C ALA A 137 6.04 1.16 7.36
N MET A 138 6.55 0.08 6.75
CA MET A 138 7.38 0.16 5.55
C MET A 138 6.59 0.73 4.37
N PHE A 139 5.35 0.31 4.18
CA PHE A 139 4.47 0.87 3.16
C PHE A 139 4.27 2.37 3.37
N SER A 140 3.84 2.78 4.56
CA SER A 140 3.50 4.18 4.86
C SER A 140 4.71 5.10 4.74
N ILE A 141 5.82 4.74 5.41
CA ILE A 141 7.07 5.51 5.36
C ILE A 141 7.61 5.55 3.93
N GLY A 142 7.62 4.41 3.24
CA GLY A 142 8.06 4.31 1.86
C GLY A 142 7.31 5.25 0.93
N TRP A 143 5.97 5.20 0.94
CA TRP A 143 5.13 6.06 0.09
C TRP A 143 5.23 7.55 0.44
N ILE A 144 5.33 7.90 1.73
CA ILE A 144 5.53 9.29 2.14
C ILE A 144 6.87 9.80 1.59
N LEU A 145 7.96 9.08 1.83
CA LEU A 145 9.29 9.47 1.38
C LEU A 145 9.38 9.51 -0.15
N PHE A 146 8.76 8.56 -0.84
CA PHE A 146 8.76 8.51 -2.31
C PHE A 146 7.93 9.65 -2.91
N THR A 147 6.80 10.00 -2.29
CA THR A 147 6.01 11.17 -2.71
C THR A 147 6.80 12.47 -2.50
N ILE A 148 7.50 12.61 -1.37
CA ILE A 148 8.37 13.76 -1.09
C ILE A 148 9.49 13.85 -2.14
N SER A 149 10.14 12.74 -2.48
CA SER A 149 11.24 12.75 -3.47
C SER A 149 10.76 13.17 -4.86
N VAL A 150 9.55 12.75 -5.26
CA VAL A 150 8.90 13.19 -6.50
C VAL A 150 8.56 14.69 -6.48
N LEU A 151 8.05 15.22 -5.37
CA LEU A 151 7.75 16.65 -5.23
C LEU A 151 9.01 17.51 -5.31
N ILE A 152 10.11 17.08 -4.65
CA ILE A 152 11.41 17.76 -4.71
C ILE A 152 11.93 17.78 -6.16
N ALA A 153 11.87 16.64 -6.86
CA ALA A 153 12.32 16.55 -8.25
C ALA A 153 11.51 17.48 -9.18
N ARG A 154 10.19 17.58 -9.00
CA ARG A 154 9.33 18.53 -9.75
C ARG A 154 9.70 19.98 -9.50
N LYS A 155 9.98 20.35 -8.25
CA LYS A 155 10.40 21.72 -7.89
C LYS A 155 11.74 22.07 -8.55
N LEU A 156 12.69 21.14 -8.55
CA LEU A 156 13.99 21.33 -9.21
C LEU A 156 13.86 21.47 -10.73
N ASN A 157 12.97 20.72 -11.38
CA ASN A 157 12.74 20.86 -12.83
C ASN A 157 12.15 22.24 -13.19
N ARG A 158 11.24 22.78 -12.35
CA ARG A 158 10.67 24.12 -12.56
C ARG A 158 11.66 25.26 -12.28
N LEU A 159 12.59 25.08 -11.34
CA LEU A 159 13.58 26.09 -10.97
C LEU A 159 14.89 25.98 -11.75
N GLY A 160 15.15 24.85 -12.42
CA GLY A 160 16.34 24.63 -13.23
C GLY A 160 16.60 25.73 -14.26
N PRO A 161 15.61 26.16 -15.06
CA PRO A 161 15.79 27.26 -16.00
C PRO A 161 16.12 28.60 -15.33
N VAL A 162 15.57 28.87 -14.14
CA VAL A 162 15.81 30.12 -13.39
C VAL A 162 17.21 30.12 -12.75
N LEU A 163 17.65 28.97 -12.25
CA LEU A 163 18.97 28.79 -11.62
C LEU A 163 20.14 28.73 -12.61
N VAL A 164 19.87 28.61 -13.92
CA VAL A 164 20.89 28.65 -14.99
C VAL A 164 21.03 30.06 -15.57
N ILE A 165 20.03 30.93 -15.34
CA ILE A 165 20.01 32.32 -15.85
C ILE A 165 20.43 33.33 -14.76
N ALA A 166 20.49 32.93 -13.48
CA ALA A 166 21.03 33.73 -12.37
C ALA A 166 22.50 33.40 -12.11
#